data_AF-A0A952XJ82-F1
#
_entry.id   AF-A0A952XJ82-F1
#
_cell.length_a   1.000
_cell.length_b   1.000
_cell.length_c   1.000
_cell.angle_alpha   90.00
_cell.angle_beta   90.00
_cell.angle_gamma   90.00
#
_symmetry.space_group_name_H-M   'P 1'
#
loop_
_entity.id
_entity.type
_entity.pdbx_description
1 polymer ?
#
loop_
_entity_poly.entity_id
_entity_poly.type
_entity_poly.pdbx_seq_one_letter_code
_entity_poly.pdbx_strand_id
1 'polypeptide(L)'
;MVSSIVPGTAGANALGVDQRFARAPSQAPLRREDAAAGDRVDVSGAAAWASARESVRAGLEQVQTALALGHEAQSMLLKVQAIARGEGGGQSELDAVLNAFAQRVDAAGVGLVSGQTLAVQAEPGATPVEIAGADLRLKGEPGSVLALTLDANAADAPALNAAVQRSLESLQTAMEGLFKAARALEAHQGFLGAVQGVAANADLDADGARLLALQVRQGLEAMGGASIANVEPQAVLSLFRA
;
A
#
# COMPACT_ATOMS: atom_id res chain seq x y z
N MET A 1 57.25 -36.91 -20.48
CA MET A 1 56.58 -38.09 -19.87
C MET A 1 55.37 -37.52 -19.11
N VAL A 2 54.16 -37.37 -19.68
CA VAL A 2 53.15 -38.37 -20.11
C VAL A 2 52.70 -39.21 -18.89
N SER A 3 51.45 -39.34 -18.46
CA SER A 3 50.09 -38.95 -18.91
C SER A 3 49.12 -39.15 -17.74
N SER A 4 47.91 -38.58 -17.81
CA SER A 4 46.62 -39.28 -17.59
C SER A 4 45.50 -38.33 -17.13
N ILE A 5 44.85 -37.65 -18.08
CA ILE A 5 43.43 -37.26 -17.98
C ILE A 5 42.71 -38.19 -18.94
N VAL A 6 41.68 -38.88 -18.47
CA VAL A 6 40.80 -39.75 -19.28
C VAL A 6 39.54 -38.95 -19.61
N PRO A 7 39.29 -38.63 -20.90
CA PRO A 7 37.97 -38.26 -21.40
C PRO A 7 37.40 -39.41 -22.26
N GLY A 8 36.15 -39.78 -22.00
CA GLY A 8 35.35 -40.62 -22.88
C GLY A 8 33.89 -40.16 -22.80
N THR A 9 33.10 -40.09 -23.86
CA THR A 9 33.28 -40.38 -25.28
C THR A 9 32.18 -39.61 -26.01
N ALA A 10 32.55 -38.67 -26.88
CA ALA A 10 31.66 -38.12 -27.89
C ALA A 10 31.63 -39.08 -29.08
N GLY A 11 30.48 -39.66 -29.39
CA GLY A 11 30.24 -40.43 -30.61
C GLY A 11 29.71 -39.54 -31.72
N ALA A 12 30.50 -39.38 -32.78
CA ALA A 12 30.15 -38.66 -33.99
C ALA A 12 29.48 -39.58 -35.03
N ASN A 13 28.42 -39.05 -35.65
CA ASN A 13 28.01 -39.21 -37.07
C ASN A 13 28.10 -40.59 -37.75
N ALA A 14 26.94 -41.14 -38.10
CA ALA A 14 26.78 -41.95 -39.32
C ALA A 14 25.75 -41.30 -40.24
N LEU A 15 26.28 -40.78 -41.35
CA LEU A 15 25.65 -40.17 -42.52
C LEU A 15 24.40 -40.89 -43.06
N GLY A 16 23.42 -40.08 -43.46
CA GLY A 16 22.64 -40.27 -44.69
C GLY A 16 21.57 -41.36 -44.72
N VAL A 17 20.36 -41.05 -44.23
CA VAL A 17 19.13 -41.72 -44.67
C VAL A 17 18.01 -40.69 -44.89
N ASP A 18 17.48 -40.73 -46.11
CA ASP A 18 16.43 -39.92 -46.73
C ASP A 18 15.11 -39.89 -45.93
N GLN A 19 14.58 -38.70 -45.60
CA GLN A 19 13.29 -38.53 -44.87
C GLN A 19 12.15 -38.01 -45.77
N ARG A 20 12.17 -38.26 -47.08
CA ARG A 20 11.14 -37.71 -47.98
C ARG A 20 9.76 -38.39 -47.94
N PHE A 21 9.56 -39.44 -47.14
CA PHE A 21 8.24 -40.08 -47.00
C PHE A 21 7.95 -40.53 -45.56
N ALA A 22 7.78 -39.57 -44.65
CA ALA A 22 7.09 -39.81 -43.38
C ALA A 22 5.62 -39.39 -43.51
N ARG A 23 4.77 -40.40 -43.68
CA ARG A 23 3.31 -40.34 -43.78
C ARG A 23 2.70 -39.75 -42.51
N ALA A 24 1.90 -38.68 -42.65
CA ALA A 24 1.19 -38.02 -41.56
C ALA A 24 0.14 -38.95 -40.89
N PRO A 25 0.10 -39.05 -39.55
CA PRO A 25 -1.09 -39.49 -38.84
C PRO A 25 -2.04 -38.30 -38.63
N SER A 26 -3.29 -38.51 -39.04
CA SER A 26 -4.45 -37.63 -38.93
C SER A 26 -4.63 -37.03 -37.53
N GLN A 27 -4.44 -35.72 -37.41
CA GLN A 27 -4.87 -34.95 -36.23
C GLN A 27 -6.39 -34.78 -36.27
N ALA A 28 -7.06 -35.31 -35.24
CA ALA A 28 -8.46 -35.02 -34.95
C ALA A 28 -8.62 -33.51 -34.65
N PRO A 29 -9.75 -32.87 -35.05
CA PRO A 29 -9.93 -31.45 -34.88
C PRO A 29 -10.07 -31.10 -33.39
N LEU A 30 -9.06 -30.40 -32.85
CA LEU A 30 -9.17 -29.65 -31.61
C LEU A 30 -10.31 -28.64 -31.77
N ARG A 31 -11.43 -28.88 -31.07
CA ARG A 31 -12.48 -27.88 -30.84
C ARG A 31 -11.80 -26.66 -30.22
N ARG A 32 -11.66 -25.61 -31.02
CA ARG A 32 -11.33 -24.26 -30.56
C ARG A 32 -12.55 -23.74 -29.81
N GLU A 33 -12.62 -24.06 -28.52
CA GLU A 33 -13.43 -23.31 -27.57
C GLU A 33 -12.71 -21.98 -27.32
N ASP A 34 -12.78 -21.07 -28.30
CA ASP A 34 -12.70 -19.65 -28.01
C ASP A 34 -13.97 -19.31 -27.24
N ALA A 35 -13.96 -19.59 -25.93
CA ALA A 35 -14.81 -18.89 -25.01
C ALA A 35 -14.48 -17.41 -25.20
N ALA A 36 -15.42 -16.66 -25.78
CA ALA A 36 -15.34 -15.22 -25.91
C ALA A 36 -14.82 -14.66 -24.58
N ALA A 37 -13.57 -14.19 -24.60
CA ALA A 37 -12.98 -13.44 -23.53
C ALA A 37 -13.77 -12.15 -23.44
N GLY A 38 -14.89 -12.21 -22.72
CA GLY A 38 -15.56 -11.03 -22.21
C GLY A 38 -14.53 -10.26 -21.42
N ASP A 39 -14.27 -9.05 -21.88
CA ASP A 39 -13.52 -8.01 -21.20
C ASP A 39 -14.09 -7.84 -19.79
N ARG A 40 -13.53 -8.60 -18.84
CA ARG A 40 -13.81 -8.42 -17.42
C ARG A 40 -12.85 -7.34 -16.96
N VAL A 41 -13.36 -6.11 -16.86
CA VAL A 41 -12.69 -5.05 -16.11
C VAL A 41 -12.53 -5.55 -14.69
N ASP A 42 -11.31 -5.92 -14.34
CA ASP A 42 -11.02 -6.60 -13.10
C ASP A 42 -11.41 -5.74 -11.88
N VAL A 43 -12.21 -6.36 -11.01
CA VAL A 43 -12.49 -5.91 -9.63
C VAL A 43 -11.20 -5.79 -8.78
N SER A 44 -10.05 -6.23 -9.32
CA SER A 44 -8.72 -6.05 -8.74
C SER A 44 -8.31 -4.58 -8.60
N GLY A 45 -8.77 -3.70 -9.51
CA GLY A 45 -8.50 -2.27 -9.40
C GLY A 45 -9.16 -1.67 -8.16
N ALA A 46 -10.48 -1.81 -8.03
CA ALA A 46 -11.24 -1.24 -6.92
C ALA A 46 -10.79 -1.79 -5.55
N ALA A 47 -10.48 -3.10 -5.46
CA ALA A 47 -9.96 -3.71 -4.26
C ALA A 47 -8.55 -3.20 -3.89
N ALA A 48 -7.66 -3.03 -4.88
CA ALA A 48 -6.32 -2.50 -4.64
C ALA A 48 -6.34 -1.02 -4.23
N TRP A 49 -7.23 -0.21 -4.81
CA TRP A 49 -7.45 1.18 -4.38
C TRP A 49 -8.08 1.26 -2.98
N ALA A 50 -8.93 0.30 -2.60
CA ALA A 50 -9.46 0.21 -1.24
C ALA A 50 -8.36 -0.16 -0.23
N SER A 51 -7.51 -1.14 -0.54
CA SER A 51 -6.38 -1.52 0.33
C SER A 51 -5.34 -0.42 0.47
N ALA A 52 -5.07 0.35 -0.60
CA ALA A 52 -4.17 1.49 -0.54
C ALA A 52 -4.70 2.58 0.41
N ARG A 53 -6.00 2.88 0.35
CA ARG A 53 -6.64 3.83 1.28
C ARG A 53 -6.59 3.38 2.73
N GLU A 54 -6.86 2.11 2.97
CA GLU A 54 -6.77 1.54 4.32
C GLU A 54 -5.34 1.60 4.85
N SER A 55 -4.35 1.29 4.00
CA SER A 55 -2.93 1.42 4.36
C SER A 55 -2.55 2.85 4.71
N VAL A 56 -2.99 3.84 3.92
CA VAL A 56 -2.71 5.26 4.20
C VAL A 56 -3.42 5.73 5.46
N ARG A 57 -4.67 5.29 5.69
CA ARG A 57 -5.41 5.60 6.92
C ARG A 57 -4.70 5.03 8.15
N ALA A 58 -4.34 3.75 8.13
CA ALA A 58 -3.60 3.11 9.20
C ALA A 58 -2.24 3.81 9.44
N GLY A 59 -1.56 4.23 8.37
CA GLY A 59 -0.34 5.01 8.47
C GLY A 59 -0.52 6.36 9.15
N LEU A 60 -1.58 7.11 8.82
CA LEU A 60 -1.89 8.37 9.50
C LEU A 60 -2.24 8.16 10.97
N GLU A 61 -3.01 7.14 11.32
CA GLU A 61 -3.36 6.83 12.72
C GLU A 61 -2.09 6.54 13.55
N GLN A 62 -1.13 5.81 12.98
CA GLN A 62 0.16 5.56 13.63
C GLN A 62 1.01 6.84 13.77
N VAL A 63 1.06 7.68 12.73
CA VAL A 63 1.79 8.96 12.79
C VAL A 63 1.18 9.89 13.83
N GLN A 64 -0.15 9.99 13.91
CA GLN A 64 -0.84 10.80 14.92
C GLN A 64 -0.57 10.30 16.35
N THR A 65 -0.57 8.98 16.55
CA THR A 65 -0.20 8.37 17.83
C THR A 65 1.25 8.72 18.20
N ALA A 66 2.18 8.63 17.26
CA ALA A 66 3.57 8.99 17.46
C ALA A 66 3.75 10.48 17.79
N LEU A 67 3.01 11.37 17.13
CA LEU A 67 3.02 12.81 17.41
C LEU A 67 2.44 13.14 18.80
N ALA A 68 1.36 12.47 19.19
CA ALA A 68 0.80 12.62 20.53
C ALA A 68 1.82 12.21 21.61
N LEU A 69 2.48 11.07 21.44
CA LEU A 69 3.55 10.62 22.34
C LEU A 69 4.78 11.54 22.30
N GLY A 70 5.09 12.14 21.14
CA GLY A 70 6.12 13.17 21.02
C GLY A 70 5.82 14.40 21.87
N HIS A 71 4.58 14.89 21.89
CA HIS A 71 4.17 15.98 22.78
C HIS A 71 4.23 15.60 24.25
N GLU A 72 3.86 14.36 24.59
CA GLU A 72 4.02 13.87 25.96
C GLU A 72 5.50 13.77 26.36
N ALA A 73 6.37 13.37 25.43
CA ALA A 73 7.81 13.36 25.65
C ALA A 73 8.34 14.78 25.90
N GLN A 74 7.89 15.79 25.15
CA GLN A 74 8.24 17.19 25.43
C GLN A 74 7.80 17.63 26.83
N SER A 75 6.56 17.31 27.22
CA SER A 75 6.04 17.61 28.56
C SER A 75 6.87 16.93 29.65
N MET A 76 7.24 15.68 29.44
CA MET A 76 8.11 14.92 30.33
C MET A 76 9.49 15.58 30.44
N LEU A 77 10.13 15.91 29.32
CA LEU A 77 11.45 16.56 29.29
C LEU A 77 11.46 17.89 30.04
N LEU A 78 10.42 18.71 29.89
CA LEU A 78 10.27 19.97 30.62
C LEU A 78 10.11 19.76 32.13
N LYS A 79 9.36 18.72 32.55
CA LYS A 79 9.23 18.35 33.97
C LYS A 79 10.57 17.86 34.54
N VAL A 80 11.28 17.02 33.81
CA VAL A 80 12.62 16.56 34.19
C VAL A 80 13.58 17.75 34.32
N GLN A 81 13.49 18.73 33.42
CA GLN A 81 14.27 19.97 33.51
C GLN A 81 13.89 20.83 34.72
N ALA A 82 12.60 20.90 35.09
CA ALA A 82 12.16 21.61 36.29
C ALA A 82 12.70 20.95 37.56
N ILE A 83 12.67 19.61 37.62
CA ILE A 83 13.28 18.82 38.71
C ILE A 83 14.79 19.07 38.78
N ALA A 84 15.49 19.06 37.64
CA ALA A 84 16.93 19.35 37.56
C ALA A 84 17.29 20.76 38.06
N ARG A 85 16.37 21.72 37.95
CA ARG A 85 16.53 23.10 38.46
C ARG A 85 16.09 23.27 39.92
N GLY A 86 15.59 22.21 40.56
CA GLY A 86 15.05 22.26 41.92
C GLY A 86 13.68 22.94 42.02
N GLU A 87 13.01 23.17 40.89
CA GLU A 87 11.66 23.77 40.81
C GLU A 87 10.54 22.70 40.81
N GLY A 88 10.90 21.43 40.61
CA GLY A 88 10.03 20.26 40.71
C GLY A 88 10.53 19.31 41.81
N GLY A 89 9.68 18.40 42.28
CA GLY A 89 10.00 17.50 43.39
C GLY A 89 11.24 16.63 43.16
N GLY A 90 11.67 15.91 44.21
CA GLY A 90 12.93 15.17 44.21
C GLY A 90 12.93 13.89 43.36
N GLN A 91 13.88 12.99 43.64
CA GLN A 91 14.09 11.73 42.93
C GLN A 91 12.81 10.93 42.70
N SER A 92 11.92 10.84 43.71
CA SER A 92 10.66 10.09 43.59
C SER A 92 9.74 10.64 42.48
N GLU A 93 9.74 11.94 42.22
CA GLU A 93 8.93 12.53 41.16
C GLU A 93 9.57 12.29 39.79
N LEU A 94 10.91 12.35 39.71
CA LEU A 94 11.66 12.01 38.50
C LEU A 94 11.36 10.57 38.07
N ASP A 95 11.48 9.62 38.99
CA ASP A 95 11.21 8.21 38.74
C ASP A 95 9.76 8.00 38.31
N ALA A 96 8.80 8.67 38.96
CA ALA A 96 7.39 8.56 38.60
C ALA A 96 7.10 9.07 37.18
N VAL A 97 7.66 10.22 36.81
CA VAL A 97 7.48 10.81 35.47
C VAL A 97 8.11 9.95 34.38
N LEU A 98 9.34 9.45 34.59
CA LEU A 98 10.02 8.60 33.61
C LEU A 98 9.33 7.24 33.44
N ASN A 99 8.92 6.60 34.54
CA ASN A 99 8.19 5.33 34.48
C ASN A 99 6.82 5.48 33.82
N ALA A 100 6.07 6.54 34.14
CA ALA A 100 4.77 6.79 33.52
C ALA A 100 4.87 7.06 32.01
N PHE A 101 5.99 7.64 31.55
CA PHE A 101 6.24 7.80 30.12
C PHE A 101 6.66 6.49 29.47
N ALA A 102 7.60 5.75 30.06
CA ALA A 102 8.03 4.44 29.56
C ALA A 102 6.85 3.47 29.38
N GLN A 103 5.96 3.37 30.37
CA GLN A 103 4.75 2.55 30.29
C GLN A 103 3.83 2.94 29.14
N ARG A 104 3.73 4.24 28.83
CA ARG A 104 2.90 4.73 27.71
C ARG A 104 3.53 4.41 26.36
N VAL A 105 4.84 4.55 26.25
CA VAL A 105 5.60 4.14 25.05
C VAL A 105 5.47 2.63 24.82
N ASP A 106 5.58 1.84 25.88
CA ASP A 106 5.43 0.38 25.79
C ASP A 106 3.99 -0.03 25.45
N ALA A 107 2.98 0.67 25.99
CA ALA A 107 1.58 0.44 25.66
C ALA A 107 1.23 0.80 24.21
N ALA A 108 1.92 1.79 23.63
CA ALA A 108 1.80 2.13 22.21
C ALA A 108 2.38 1.04 21.29
N GLY A 109 3.23 0.16 21.83
CA GLY A 109 3.72 -1.04 21.15
C GLY A 109 4.81 -0.78 20.11
N VAL A 110 4.92 -1.71 19.17
CA VAL A 110 5.91 -1.67 18.08
C VAL A 110 5.40 -0.86 16.88
N GLY A 111 6.32 -0.19 16.20
CA GLY A 111 6.04 0.64 15.02
C GLY A 111 6.88 1.91 14.98
N LEU A 112 6.29 3.01 14.50
CA LEU A 112 6.98 4.31 14.37
C LEU A 112 7.62 4.78 15.68
N VAL A 113 6.96 4.57 16.81
CA VAL A 113 7.39 4.98 18.17
C VAL A 113 8.61 4.18 18.66
N SER A 114 8.82 2.98 18.12
CA SER A 114 9.98 2.13 18.43
C SER A 114 11.17 2.36 17.49
N GLY A 115 11.05 3.32 16.56
CA GLY A 115 12.05 3.60 15.53
C GLY A 115 11.95 2.72 14.29
N GLN A 116 10.89 1.92 14.13
CA GLN A 116 10.69 1.12 12.93
C GLN A 116 10.23 1.98 11.76
N THR A 117 10.71 1.66 10.57
CA THR A 117 10.19 2.24 9.33
C THR A 117 8.84 1.63 9.01
N LEU A 118 7.83 2.47 8.81
CA LEU A 118 6.53 2.04 8.32
C LEU A 118 6.50 2.12 6.80
N ALA A 119 6.14 1.02 6.14
CA ALA A 119 5.88 0.99 4.71
C ALA A 119 4.38 1.19 4.45
N VAL A 120 4.02 2.30 3.79
CA VAL A 120 2.63 2.63 3.45
C VAL A 120 2.40 2.43 1.96
N GLN A 121 1.45 1.56 1.61
CA GLN A 121 1.07 1.34 0.21
C GLN A 121 0.11 2.44 -0.24
N ALA A 122 0.65 3.57 -0.69
CA ALA A 122 -0.15 4.73 -1.08
C ALA A 122 -0.84 4.56 -2.45
N GLU A 123 -0.27 3.76 -3.35
CA GLU A 123 -0.78 3.57 -4.71
C GLU A 123 -0.71 2.09 -5.12
N PRO A 124 -1.72 1.55 -5.82
CA PRO A 124 -1.65 0.18 -6.35
C PRO A 124 -0.49 -0.02 -7.33
N GLY A 125 0.40 -0.97 -7.04
CA GLY A 125 1.51 -1.33 -7.93
C GLY A 125 2.73 -0.39 -7.90
N ALA A 126 2.68 0.68 -7.10
CA ALA A 126 3.83 1.55 -6.86
C ALA A 126 4.69 1.05 -5.69
N THR A 127 5.90 1.59 -5.56
CA THR A 127 6.75 1.37 -4.38
C THR A 127 6.09 1.98 -3.13
N PRO A 128 6.07 1.26 -1.99
CA PRO A 128 5.56 1.81 -0.74
C PRO A 128 6.28 3.09 -0.33
N VAL A 129 5.54 4.02 0.27
CA VAL A 129 6.11 5.21 0.92
C VAL A 129 6.69 4.78 2.27
N GLU A 130 8.00 4.97 2.44
CA GLU A 130 8.67 4.67 3.70
C GLU A 130 8.63 5.88 4.64
N ILE A 131 8.14 5.64 5.85
CA ILE A 131 8.10 6.64 6.93
C ILE A 131 9.05 6.18 8.00
N ALA A 132 10.14 6.94 8.18
CA ALA A 132 11.09 6.69 9.26
C ALA A 132 10.42 6.92 10.62
N GLY A 133 10.45 5.90 11.47
CA GLY A 133 10.02 6.00 12.85
C GLY A 133 11.00 6.79 13.72
N ALA A 134 10.51 7.28 14.85
CA ALA A 134 11.29 7.90 15.90
C ALA A 134 11.27 7.00 17.14
N ASP A 135 12.43 6.50 17.57
CA ASP A 135 12.52 5.67 18.78
C ASP A 135 12.36 6.54 20.03
N LEU A 136 11.14 6.60 20.57
CA LEU A 136 10.79 7.39 21.76
C LEU A 136 11.07 6.64 23.07
N ARG A 137 11.82 5.53 23.05
CA ARG A 137 12.22 4.82 24.27
C ARG A 137 13.38 5.53 24.96
N LEU A 138 13.39 5.42 26.29
CA LEU A 138 14.47 5.93 27.14
C LEU A 138 15.66 4.97 27.05
N LYS A 139 16.77 5.39 26.43
CA LYS A 139 17.93 4.51 26.16
C LYS A 139 19.23 4.98 26.80
N GLY A 140 19.30 6.23 27.27
CA GLY A 140 20.52 6.82 27.84
C GLY A 140 21.71 6.94 26.88
N GLU A 141 21.60 6.48 25.63
CA GLU A 141 22.70 6.48 24.65
C GLU A 141 22.81 7.82 23.91
N PRO A 142 24.05 8.34 23.71
CA PRO A 142 24.29 9.52 22.90
C PRO A 142 23.97 9.23 21.44
N GLY A 143 22.83 9.73 20.96
CA GLY A 143 22.31 9.49 19.60
C GLY A 143 20.89 8.93 19.57
N SER A 144 20.36 8.49 20.71
CA SER A 144 18.93 8.20 20.86
C SER A 144 18.10 9.49 20.85
N VAL A 145 16.83 9.40 20.42
CA VAL A 145 15.92 10.56 20.43
C VAL A 145 15.71 11.06 21.85
N LEU A 146 15.64 10.14 22.82
CA LEU A 146 15.59 10.44 24.24
C LEU A 146 16.81 9.85 24.96
N ALA A 147 17.80 10.71 25.19
CA ALA A 147 19.06 10.38 25.86
C ALA A 147 18.93 10.34 27.39
N LEU A 148 17.81 9.83 27.90
CA LEU A 148 17.54 9.65 29.32
C LEU A 148 17.45 8.16 29.66
N THR A 149 17.82 7.83 30.89
CA THR A 149 17.68 6.48 31.45
C THR A 149 16.66 6.50 32.58
N LEU A 150 16.03 5.36 32.86
CA LEU A 150 15.16 5.17 34.01
C LEU A 150 15.92 5.33 35.34
N ASP A 151 17.23 5.08 35.33
CA ASP A 151 18.11 5.21 36.52
C ASP A 151 18.68 6.63 36.68
N ALA A 152 18.08 7.65 36.06
CA ALA A 152 18.59 9.01 36.09
C ALA A 152 18.53 9.59 37.51
N ASN A 153 19.61 10.24 37.94
CA ASN A 153 19.73 10.81 39.28
C ASN A 153 19.45 12.32 39.27
N ALA A 154 18.48 12.76 40.07
CA ALA A 154 18.12 14.16 40.23
C ALA A 154 19.25 15.00 40.86
N ALA A 155 20.16 14.36 41.62
CA ALA A 155 21.32 15.06 42.18
C ALA A 155 22.36 15.45 41.11
N ASP A 156 22.38 14.77 39.96
CA ASP A 156 23.30 15.03 38.84
C ASP A 156 22.70 16.04 37.85
N ALA A 157 22.20 17.17 38.38
CA ALA A 157 21.52 18.22 37.62
C ALA A 157 22.26 18.70 36.34
N PRO A 158 23.60 18.84 36.29
CA PRO A 158 24.31 19.22 35.07
C PRO A 158 24.18 18.18 33.95
N ALA A 159 24.31 16.89 34.29
CA ALA A 159 24.19 15.79 33.33
C ALA A 159 22.75 15.64 32.85
N LEU A 160 21.78 15.76 33.76
CA LEU A 160 20.35 15.68 33.46
C LEU A 160 19.92 16.82 32.51
N ASN A 161 20.35 18.06 32.76
CA ASN A 161 20.06 19.18 31.87
C ASN A 161 20.68 19.00 30.48
N ALA A 162 21.92 18.52 30.38
CA ALA A 162 22.55 18.25 29.09
C ALA A 162 21.84 17.13 28.30
N ALA A 163 21.38 16.07 28.99
CA ALA A 163 20.59 15.00 28.41
C ALA A 163 19.22 15.50 27.91
N VAL A 164 18.54 16.34 28.69
CA VAL A 164 17.26 16.93 28.31
C VAL A 164 17.40 17.84 27.09
N GLN A 165 18.39 18.73 27.06
CA GLN A 165 18.61 19.63 25.92
C GLN A 165 18.85 18.85 24.62
N ARG A 166 19.72 17.85 24.65
CA ARG A 166 19.98 16.98 23.50
C ARG A 166 18.72 16.22 23.06
N SER A 167 17.94 15.73 24.03
CA SER A 167 16.69 15.02 23.74
C SER A 167 15.65 15.96 23.11
N LEU A 168 15.57 17.22 23.51
CA LEU A 168 14.66 18.20 22.90
C LEU A 168 15.04 18.49 21.45
N GLU A 169 16.32 18.69 21.15
CA GLU A 169 16.81 18.93 19.78
C GLU A 169 16.55 17.72 18.86
N SER A 170 16.87 16.52 19.35
CA SER A 170 16.64 15.28 18.60
C SER A 170 15.15 15.00 18.39
N LEU A 171 14.34 15.19 19.44
CA LEU A 171 12.88 15.03 19.38
C LEU A 171 12.25 16.03 18.41
N GLN A 172 12.70 17.29 18.39
CA GLN A 172 12.21 18.29 17.43
C GLN A 172 12.48 17.86 15.99
N THR A 173 13.70 17.40 15.70
CA THR A 173 14.08 16.90 14.38
C THR A 173 13.22 15.70 13.96
N ALA A 174 13.00 14.76 14.88
CA ALA A 174 12.17 13.58 14.66
C ALA A 174 10.69 13.95 14.39
N MET A 175 10.12 14.86 15.17
CA MET A 175 8.74 15.33 14.98
C MET A 175 8.57 16.09 13.67
N GLU A 176 9.54 16.92 13.26
CA GLU A 176 9.50 17.58 11.95
C GLU A 176 9.47 16.57 10.79
N GLY A 177 10.22 15.47 10.92
CA GLY A 177 10.15 14.34 9.99
C GLY A 177 8.76 13.70 9.93
N LEU A 178 8.18 13.41 11.11
CA LEU A 178 6.83 12.86 11.22
C LEU A 178 5.75 13.80 10.66
N PHE A 179 5.85 15.11 10.89
CA PHE A 179 4.92 16.09 10.31
C PHE A 179 5.01 16.16 8.78
N LYS A 180 6.23 16.11 8.21
CA LYS A 180 6.41 16.04 6.76
C LYS A 180 5.80 14.76 6.18
N ALA A 181 5.98 13.63 6.86
CA ALA A 181 5.38 12.36 6.47
C ALA A 181 3.84 12.40 6.56
N ALA A 182 3.26 12.96 7.64
CA ALA A 182 1.82 13.15 7.78
C ALA A 182 1.24 13.96 6.62
N ARG A 183 1.87 15.10 6.29
CA ARG A 183 1.43 15.96 5.18
C ARG A 183 1.53 15.26 3.82
N ALA A 184 2.56 14.44 3.61
CA ALA A 184 2.69 13.64 2.40
C ALA A 184 1.58 12.59 2.30
N LEU A 185 1.26 11.89 3.39
CA LEU A 185 0.16 10.93 3.44
C LEU A 185 -1.20 11.59 3.22
N GLU A 186 -1.45 12.77 3.79
CA GLU A 186 -2.68 13.55 3.55
C GLU A 186 -2.83 13.93 2.07
N ALA A 187 -1.74 14.30 1.40
CA ALA A 187 -1.75 14.57 -0.04
C ALA A 187 -2.12 13.31 -0.84
N HIS A 188 -1.58 12.13 -0.47
CA HIS A 188 -1.97 10.87 -1.07
C HIS A 188 -3.45 10.51 -0.79
N GLN A 189 -3.98 10.77 0.41
CA GLN A 189 -5.41 10.59 0.68
C GLN A 189 -6.29 11.48 -0.20
N GLY A 190 -5.91 12.76 -0.37
CA GLY A 190 -6.62 13.69 -1.24
C GLY A 190 -6.62 13.22 -2.70
N PHE A 191 -5.48 12.73 -3.19
CA PHE A 191 -5.36 12.13 -4.52
C PHE A 191 -6.24 10.88 -4.67
N LEU A 192 -6.17 9.94 -3.72
CA LEU A 192 -6.97 8.72 -3.73
C LEU A 192 -8.48 9.01 -3.73
N GLY A 193 -8.91 10.05 -2.99
CA GLY A 193 -10.30 10.51 -3.00
C GLY A 193 -10.73 11.08 -4.35
N ALA A 194 -9.87 11.89 -4.99
CA ALA A 194 -10.15 12.45 -6.32
C ALA A 194 -10.26 11.36 -7.41
N VAL A 195 -9.35 10.38 -7.39
CA VAL A 195 -9.36 9.24 -8.33
C VAL A 195 -10.64 8.42 -8.17
N GLN A 196 -11.09 8.17 -6.94
CA GLN A 196 -12.35 7.46 -6.71
C GLN A 196 -13.55 8.20 -7.30
N GLY A 197 -13.60 9.53 -7.14
CA GLY A 197 -14.68 10.35 -7.70
C GLY A 197 -14.77 10.24 -9.23
N VAL A 198 -13.62 10.25 -9.92
CA VAL A 198 -13.56 10.09 -11.38
C VAL A 198 -13.93 8.67 -11.81
N ALA A 199 -13.41 7.65 -11.12
CA ALA A 199 -13.72 6.25 -11.43
C ALA A 199 -15.21 5.92 -11.24
N ALA A 200 -15.84 6.42 -10.18
CA ALA A 200 -17.27 6.24 -9.93
C ALA A 200 -18.12 6.91 -11.01
N ASN A 201 -17.75 8.13 -11.44
CA ASN A 201 -18.47 8.84 -12.50
C ASN A 201 -18.34 8.14 -13.86
N ALA A 202 -17.15 7.63 -14.20
CA ALA A 202 -16.93 6.89 -15.44
C ALA A 202 -17.78 5.62 -15.54
N ASP A 203 -17.97 4.91 -14.41
CA ASP A 203 -18.83 3.72 -14.35
C ASP A 203 -20.32 4.08 -14.55
N LEU A 204 -20.77 5.18 -13.91
CA LEU A 204 -22.12 5.72 -14.10
C LEU A 204 -22.39 6.17 -15.54
N ASP A 205 -21.41 6.81 -16.20
CA ASP A 205 -21.52 7.21 -17.61
C ASP A 205 -21.60 5.99 -18.53
N ALA A 206 -20.79 4.95 -18.27
CA ALA A 206 -20.83 3.69 -19.01
C ALA A 206 -22.16 2.96 -18.83
N ASP A 207 -22.69 2.89 -17.60
CA ASP A 207 -23.99 2.30 -17.31
C ASP A 207 -25.14 3.12 -17.89
N GLY A 208 -25.04 4.45 -17.88
CA GLY A 208 -25.95 5.35 -18.57
C GLY A 208 -26.00 5.07 -20.09
N ALA A 209 -24.83 4.92 -20.72
CA ALA A 209 -24.74 4.57 -22.14
C ALA A 209 -25.33 3.18 -22.43
N ARG A 210 -25.13 2.19 -21.55
CA ARG A 210 -25.73 0.85 -21.67
C ARG A 210 -27.24 0.90 -21.56
N LEU A 211 -27.79 1.68 -20.62
CA LEU A 211 -29.23 1.86 -20.47
C LEU A 211 -29.85 2.53 -21.69
N LEU A 212 -29.22 3.58 -22.23
CA LEU A 212 -29.66 4.22 -23.47
C LEU A 212 -29.61 3.24 -24.65
N ALA A 213 -28.55 2.45 -24.77
CA ALA A 213 -28.43 1.43 -25.82
C ALA A 213 -29.52 0.36 -25.70
N LEU A 214 -29.85 -0.08 -24.47
CA LEU A 214 -30.94 -1.01 -24.21
C LEU A 214 -32.31 -0.40 -24.54
N GLN A 215 -32.56 0.86 -24.19
CA GLN A 215 -33.79 1.57 -24.53
C GLN A 215 -33.95 1.74 -26.05
N VAL A 216 -32.88 2.13 -26.76
CA VAL A 216 -32.89 2.22 -28.22
C VAL A 216 -33.15 0.85 -28.84
N ARG A 217 -32.50 -0.20 -28.35
CA ARG A 217 -32.71 -1.56 -28.82
C ARG A 217 -34.15 -2.02 -28.60
N GLN A 218 -34.70 -1.85 -27.41
CA GLN A 218 -36.09 -2.20 -27.10
C GLN A 218 -37.08 -1.36 -27.91
N GLY A 219 -36.78 -0.07 -28.14
CA GLY A 219 -37.54 0.80 -29.01
C GLY A 219 -37.56 0.32 -30.46
N LEU A 220 -36.41 -0.07 -31.01
CA LEU A 220 -36.32 -0.64 -32.37
C LEU A 220 -37.04 -2.01 -32.48
N GLU A 221 -36.91 -2.86 -31.46
CA GLU A 221 -37.64 -4.13 -31.37
C GLU A 221 -39.16 -3.88 -31.33
N ALA A 222 -39.64 -2.90 -30.55
CA ALA A 222 -41.04 -2.52 -30.45
C ALA A 222 -41.59 -1.79 -31.70
N MET A 223 -40.76 -1.01 -32.39
CA MET A 223 -41.17 -0.21 -33.55
C MET A 223 -41.10 -0.95 -34.89
N GLY A 224 -40.40 -2.09 -35.01
CA GLY A 224 -40.43 -2.81 -36.29
C GLY A 224 -39.61 -4.08 -36.47
N GLY A 225 -38.83 -4.54 -35.48
CA GLY A 225 -38.05 -5.78 -35.63
C GLY A 225 -38.92 -7.02 -35.92
N ALA A 226 -40.09 -7.12 -35.27
CA ALA A 226 -41.04 -8.21 -35.49
C ALA A 226 -42.08 -7.93 -36.61
N SER A 227 -42.30 -6.65 -36.98
CA SER A 227 -43.26 -6.31 -38.04
C SER A 227 -42.66 -6.52 -39.43
N ILE A 228 -41.38 -6.21 -39.64
CA ILE A 228 -40.70 -6.41 -40.94
C ILE A 228 -40.55 -7.91 -41.25
N ALA A 229 -40.25 -8.74 -40.24
CA ALA A 229 -40.17 -10.20 -40.41
C ALA A 229 -41.53 -10.86 -40.71
N ASN A 230 -42.65 -10.24 -40.32
CA ASN A 230 -44.01 -10.76 -40.56
C ASN A 230 -44.67 -10.19 -41.84
N VAL A 231 -43.99 -9.36 -42.62
CA VAL A 231 -44.53 -8.78 -43.88
C VAL A 231 -44.21 -9.65 -45.11
N GLU A 232 -43.43 -10.73 -44.96
CA GLU A 232 -43.00 -11.58 -46.08
C GLU A 232 -44.08 -12.32 -46.90
N PRO A 233 -45.33 -12.61 -46.45
CA PRO A 233 -46.24 -13.37 -47.32
C PRO A 233 -46.97 -12.51 -48.36
N GLN A 234 -46.90 -11.17 -48.29
CA GLN A 234 -47.57 -10.28 -49.26
C GLN A 234 -46.94 -10.35 -50.66
N ALA A 235 -45.66 -10.69 -50.76
CA ALA A 235 -44.96 -10.89 -52.04
C ALA A 235 -45.37 -12.21 -52.75
N VAL A 236 -45.91 -13.19 -52.01
CA VAL A 236 -46.40 -14.44 -52.59
C VAL A 236 -47.77 -14.24 -53.22
N LEU A 237 -48.61 -13.36 -52.67
CA LEU A 237 -49.95 -13.08 -53.22
C LEU A 237 -49.93 -12.25 -54.50
N SER A 238 -48.88 -11.47 -54.77
CA SER A 238 -48.73 -10.74 -56.04
C SER A 238 -48.31 -11.64 -57.20
N LEU A 239 -47.71 -12.81 -56.94
CA LEU A 239 -47.33 -13.79 -57.96
C LEU A 239 -48.53 -14.56 -58.54
N PHE A 240 -49.64 -14.67 -57.81
CA PHE A 240 -50.85 -15.38 -58.24
C PHE A 240 -51.93 -14.46 -58.84
N ARG A 241 -51.63 -13.17 -59.08
CA ARG A 241 -52.59 -12.19 -59.62
C ARG A 241 -52.28 -11.74 -61.05
N ALA A 242 -51.37 -12.43 -61.76
CA ALA A 242 -51.09 -12.25 -63.18
C ALA A 242 -51.76 -13.35 -64.02
#